data_AF-A0A9P8FZF2-F1
#
_entry.id   AF-A0A9P8FZF2-F1
#
_cell.length_a   1.000
_cell.length_b   1.000
_cell.length_c   1.000
_cell.angle_alpha   90.00
_cell.angle_beta   90.00
_cell.angle_gamma   90.00
#
_symmetry.space_group_name_H-M   'P 1'
#
loop_
_entity.id
_entity.type
_entity.pdbx_description
1 polymer ?
#
loop_
_entity_poly.entity_id
_entity_poly.type
_entity_poly.pdbx_seq_one_letter_code
_entity_poly.pdbx_strand_id
1 'polypeptide(L)'
;MMVPQEMKINLQELTAKSAREGLLCPAEQTGSRPDYLSWILAEAKRRTLYAVYMLDDVINTLGNMPCVLGDELGILPMTCSKMLWLACSSQESWEQEYNITLASGKHLRLEELWIHPADEQTRRRRERWLAAVDEFGLMIYAVATISQLH
;
A
#
# COMPACT_ATOMS: atom_id res chain seq x y z
N MET A 1 -0.44 -17.93 -18.65
CA MET A 1 -1.80 -18.18 -18.11
C MET A 1 -2.68 -17.02 -18.53
N MET A 2 -3.77 -17.26 -19.27
CA MET A 2 -4.67 -16.18 -19.70
C MET A 2 -5.71 -15.93 -18.62
N VAL A 3 -5.68 -14.76 -17.97
CA VAL A 3 -6.76 -14.37 -17.05
C VAL A 3 -8.00 -14.01 -17.87
N PRO A 4 -9.19 -14.53 -17.53
CA PRO A 4 -10.41 -14.20 -18.25
C PRO A 4 -10.61 -12.69 -18.32
N GLN A 5 -11.00 -12.18 -19.50
CA GLN A 5 -11.23 -10.74 -19.71
C GLN A 5 -12.24 -10.16 -18.72
N GLU A 6 -13.28 -10.94 -18.39
CA GLU A 6 -14.29 -10.60 -17.39
C GLU A 6 -13.67 -10.35 -16.01
N MET A 7 -12.70 -11.16 -15.59
CA MET A 7 -11.99 -10.97 -14.32
C MET A 7 -11.24 -9.64 -14.30
N LYS A 8 -10.54 -9.30 -15.39
CA LYS A 8 -9.82 -8.01 -15.48
C LYS A 8 -10.77 -6.81 -15.39
N ILE A 9 -11.92 -6.87 -16.07
CA ILE A 9 -12.93 -5.81 -16.02
C ILE A 9 -13.47 -5.66 -14.59
N ASN A 10 -13.82 -6.77 -13.93
CA ASN A 10 -14.35 -6.75 -12.57
C ASN A 10 -13.33 -6.18 -11.56
N LEU A 11 -12.06 -6.54 -11.70
CA LEU A 11 -10.98 -6.01 -10.86
C LEU A 11 -10.79 -4.50 -11.07
N GLN A 12 -10.82 -4.02 -12.32
CA GLN A 12 -10.75 -2.58 -12.63
C GLN A 12 -11.97 -1.82 -12.10
N GLU A 13 -13.16 -2.41 -12.17
CA GLU A 13 -14.36 -1.78 -11.62
C GLU A 13 -14.29 -1.70 -10.08
N LEU A 14 -13.75 -2.73 -9.42
CA LEU A 14 -13.53 -2.74 -7.98
C LEU A 14 -12.54 -1.66 -7.55
N THR A 15 -11.42 -1.50 -8.25
CA THR A 15 -10.42 -0.46 -7.93
C THR A 15 -11.00 0.93 -8.15
N ALA A 16 -11.70 1.15 -9.27
CA ALA A 16 -12.37 2.43 -9.56
C ALA A 16 -13.44 2.79 -8.51
N LYS A 17 -14.25 1.83 -8.07
CA LYS A 17 -15.24 2.04 -7.00
C LYS A 17 -14.55 2.34 -5.66
N SER A 18 -13.46 1.65 -5.34
CA SER A 18 -12.71 1.85 -4.10
C SER A 18 -12.03 3.22 -4.04
N ALA A 19 -11.49 3.70 -5.17
CA ALA A 19 -10.78 4.97 -5.27
C ALA A 19 -11.71 6.20 -5.44
N ARG A 20 -13.00 6.01 -5.74
CA ARG A 20 -13.96 7.08 -6.09
C ARG A 20 -14.02 8.23 -5.07
N GLU A 21 -13.91 7.92 -3.79
CA GLU A 21 -14.00 8.90 -2.69
C GLU A 21 -12.61 9.26 -2.14
N GLY A 22 -11.54 8.88 -2.84
CA GLY A 22 -10.18 8.99 -2.37
C GLY A 22 -9.72 7.78 -1.55
N LEU A 23 -8.40 7.72 -1.39
CA LEU A 23 -7.67 6.63 -0.73
C LEU A 23 -6.89 7.11 0.51
N LEU A 24 -7.04 8.39 0.85
CA LEU A 24 -6.35 9.05 1.96
C LEU A 24 -7.34 9.89 2.74
N CYS A 25 -7.22 9.87 4.07
CA CYS A 25 -7.89 10.86 4.89
C CYS A 25 -7.21 12.23 4.73
N PRO A 26 -7.95 13.35 4.79
CA PRO A 26 -7.35 14.69 4.76
C PRO A 26 -6.27 14.90 5.84
N ALA A 27 -6.48 14.32 7.03
CA ALA A 27 -5.52 14.38 8.13
C ALA A 27 -4.19 13.66 7.80
N GLU A 28 -4.22 12.54 7.08
CA GLU A 28 -3.00 11.83 6.64
C GLU A 28 -2.14 12.71 5.72
N GLN A 29 -2.77 13.54 4.88
CA GLN A 29 -2.05 14.45 3.96
C GLN A 29 -1.33 15.58 4.70
N THR A 30 -1.86 16.01 5.84
CA THR A 30 -1.31 17.09 6.66
C THR A 30 -0.37 16.61 7.76
N GLY A 31 -0.17 15.29 7.88
CA GLY A 31 0.62 14.70 8.97
C GLY A 31 -0.06 14.86 10.34
N SER A 32 -1.38 14.77 10.38
CA SER A 32 -2.16 14.74 11.62
C SER A 32 -2.91 13.42 11.77
N ARG A 33 -3.41 13.14 12.97
CA ARG A 33 -4.17 11.91 13.24
C ARG A 33 -5.59 12.02 12.67
N PRO A 34 -6.01 11.11 11.78
CA PRO A 34 -7.36 11.06 11.23
C PRO A 34 -8.40 10.58 12.26
N ASP A 35 -9.66 10.66 11.87
CA ASP A 35 -10.73 9.90 12.53
C ASP A 35 -10.50 8.38 12.37
N TYR A 36 -10.79 7.63 13.43
CA TYR A 36 -10.51 6.21 13.55
C TYR A 36 -11.16 5.37 12.44
N LEU A 37 -12.47 5.50 12.26
CA LEU A 37 -13.22 4.70 11.28
C LEU A 37 -12.89 5.13 9.85
N SER A 38 -12.72 6.43 9.65
CA SER A 38 -12.33 7.00 8.36
C SER A 38 -10.96 6.46 7.93
N TRP A 39 -10.02 6.33 8.86
CA TRP A 39 -8.70 5.77 8.60
C TRP A 39 -8.75 4.28 8.28
N ILE A 40 -9.50 3.49 9.05
CA ILE A 40 -9.67 2.05 8.76
C ILE A 40 -10.21 1.86 7.34
N LEU A 41 -11.22 2.65 6.95
CA LEU A 41 -11.78 2.59 5.61
C LEU A 41 -10.75 2.97 4.54
N ALA A 42 -9.96 4.02 4.76
CA ALA A 42 -8.91 4.44 3.82
C ALA A 42 -7.82 3.37 3.68
N GLU A 43 -7.36 2.80 4.79
CA GLU A 43 -6.36 1.72 4.80
C GLU A 43 -6.89 0.44 4.13
N ALA A 44 -8.15 0.08 4.38
CA ALA A 44 -8.79 -1.04 3.71
C ALA A 44 -8.88 -0.83 2.18
N LYS A 45 -9.30 0.38 1.74
CA LYS A 45 -9.35 0.75 0.31
C LYS A 45 -7.96 0.66 -0.33
N ARG A 46 -6.92 1.16 0.33
CA ARG A 46 -5.51 1.05 -0.15
C ARG A 46 -5.07 -0.41 -0.26
N ARG A 47 -5.31 -1.23 0.76
CA ARG A 47 -4.98 -2.67 0.74
C ARG A 47 -5.72 -3.41 -0.38
N THR A 48 -6.99 -3.09 -0.64
CA THR A 48 -7.73 -3.64 -1.79
C THR A 48 -7.07 -3.24 -3.11
N LEU A 49 -6.71 -1.97 -3.28
CA LEU A 49 -6.05 -1.49 -4.49
C LEU A 49 -4.72 -2.19 -4.74
N TYR A 50 -3.88 -2.28 -3.69
CA TYR A 50 -2.59 -2.98 -3.76
C TYR A 50 -2.76 -4.46 -4.08
N ALA A 51 -3.76 -5.13 -3.53
CA ALA A 51 -4.01 -6.54 -3.84
C ALA A 51 -4.32 -6.76 -5.34
N VAL A 52 -5.16 -5.90 -5.92
CA VAL A 52 -5.47 -5.96 -7.36
C VAL A 52 -4.23 -5.67 -8.21
N TYR A 53 -3.44 -4.67 -7.80
CA TYR A 53 -2.23 -4.27 -8.51
C TYR A 53 -1.17 -5.38 -8.51
N MET A 54 -0.87 -5.91 -7.33
CA MET A 54 0.10 -6.99 -7.17
C MET A 54 -0.32 -8.25 -7.93
N LEU A 55 -1.63 -8.53 -8.01
CA LEU A 55 -2.13 -9.64 -8.82
C LEU A 55 -1.85 -9.41 -10.32
N ASP A 56 -2.16 -8.22 -10.84
CA ASP A 56 -1.87 -7.90 -12.26
C ASP A 56 -0.37 -7.94 -12.54
N ASP A 57 0.46 -7.41 -11.65
CA ASP A 57 1.92 -7.44 -11.76
C ASP A 57 2.48 -8.88 -11.78
N VAL A 58 1.96 -9.79 -10.95
CA VAL A 58 2.34 -11.20 -10.97
C VAL A 58 1.94 -11.85 -12.31
N ILE A 59 0.72 -11.58 -12.79
CA ILE A 59 0.25 -12.11 -14.08
C ILE A 59 1.13 -11.61 -15.23
N ASN A 60 1.45 -10.31 -15.23
CA ASN A 60 2.27 -9.68 -16.25
C ASN A 60 3.70 -10.24 -16.22
N THR A 61 4.31 -10.33 -15.04
CA THR A 61 5.65 -10.90 -14.85
C THR A 61 5.71 -12.35 -15.34
N LEU A 62 4.75 -13.21 -14.98
CA LEU A 62 4.68 -14.58 -15.47
C LEU A 62 4.41 -14.69 -16.98
N GLY A 63 3.82 -13.65 -17.57
CA GLY A 63 3.55 -13.52 -19.00
C GLY A 63 4.68 -12.86 -19.80
N ASN A 64 5.79 -12.46 -19.17
CA ASN A 64 6.82 -11.59 -19.76
C ASN A 64 6.26 -10.27 -20.33
N MET A 65 5.23 -9.73 -19.69
CA MET A 65 4.64 -8.44 -19.99
C MET A 65 5.18 -7.37 -19.02
N PRO A 66 5.30 -6.11 -19.45
CA PRO A 66 5.74 -5.03 -18.57
C PRO A 66 4.72 -4.78 -17.45
N CYS A 67 5.23 -4.54 -16.25
CA CYS A 67 4.45 -3.97 -15.14
C CYS A 67 4.56 -2.44 -15.22
N VAL A 68 3.44 -1.75 -15.17
CA VAL A 68 3.39 -0.27 -15.14
C VAL A 68 2.95 0.10 -13.74
N LEU A 69 3.47 1.19 -13.15
CA LEU A 69 2.93 1.78 -11.91
C LEU A 69 2.25 3.11 -12.26
N GLY A 70 0.96 3.27 -11.94
CA GLY A 70 0.28 4.55 -12.13
C GLY A 70 0.82 5.61 -11.15
N ASP A 71 1.05 6.83 -11.64
CA ASP A 71 1.58 7.96 -10.82
C ASP A 71 0.77 8.18 -9.53
N GLU A 72 -0.56 8.10 -9.63
CA GLU A 72 -1.48 8.27 -8.50
C GLU A 72 -1.35 7.17 -7.44
N LEU A 73 -1.01 5.94 -7.86
CA LEU A 73 -0.75 4.82 -6.97
C LEU A 73 0.64 4.93 -6.33
N GLY A 74 1.63 5.38 -7.10
CA GLY A 74 3.03 5.48 -6.66
C GLY A 74 3.20 6.36 -5.42
N ILE A 75 2.43 7.45 -5.34
CA ILE A 75 2.51 8.42 -4.23
C ILE A 75 1.78 7.99 -2.95
N LEU A 76 1.01 6.90 -2.99
CA LEU A 76 0.23 6.44 -1.83
C LEU A 76 1.16 5.90 -0.73
N PRO A 77 0.79 6.09 0.55
CA PRO A 77 1.55 5.51 1.66
C PRO A 77 1.45 3.99 1.62
N MET A 78 2.56 3.34 1.90
CA MET A 78 2.62 1.90 2.09
C MET A 78 1.75 1.46 3.25
N THR A 79 1.37 0.18 3.22
CA THR A 79 0.53 -0.44 4.24
C THR A 79 1.06 -0.16 5.64
N CYS A 80 0.14 0.02 6.58
CA CYS A 80 0.48 0.24 7.98
C CYS A 80 1.22 -0.95 8.61
N SER A 81 1.78 -0.74 9.80
CA SER A 81 2.40 -1.83 10.57
C SER A 81 1.36 -2.87 11.01
N LYS A 82 1.83 -4.10 11.25
CA LYS A 82 1.01 -5.17 11.82
C LYS A 82 0.36 -4.75 13.14
N MET A 83 1.11 -4.04 14.00
CA MET A 83 0.59 -3.56 15.28
C MET A 83 -0.55 -2.56 15.10
N LEU A 84 -0.40 -1.56 14.21
CA LEU A 84 -1.44 -0.58 13.95
C LEU A 84 -2.68 -1.21 13.31
N TRP A 85 -2.50 -2.18 12.41
CA TRP A 85 -3.62 -2.93 11.82
C TRP A 85 -4.39 -3.73 12.87
N LEU A 86 -3.70 -4.47 13.73
CA LEU A 86 -4.33 -5.27 14.79
C LEU A 86 -4.99 -4.40 15.87
N ALA A 87 -4.47 -3.19 16.10
CA ALA A 87 -5.04 -2.23 17.05
C ALA A 87 -6.40 -1.66 16.60
N CYS A 88 -6.85 -1.94 15.37
CA CYS A 88 -8.17 -1.55 14.85
C CYS A 88 -9.35 -2.32 15.47
N SER A 89 -9.12 -3.10 16.53
CA SER A 89 -10.19 -3.68 17.33
C SER A 89 -10.82 -2.66 18.29
N SER A 90 -10.09 -1.59 18.66
CA SER A 90 -10.59 -0.53 19.54
C SER A 90 -9.98 0.82 19.17
N GLN A 91 -10.76 1.88 19.30
CA GLN A 91 -10.29 3.23 19.01
C GLN A 91 -9.11 3.63 19.90
N GLU A 92 -9.13 3.28 21.19
CA GLU A 92 -8.06 3.62 22.14
C GLU A 92 -6.72 2.99 21.74
N SER A 93 -6.71 1.68 21.44
CA SER A 93 -5.49 1.00 20.99
C SER A 93 -4.98 1.56 19.66
N TRP A 94 -5.89 1.84 18.73
CA TRP A 94 -5.51 2.43 17.46
C TRP A 94 -4.91 3.83 17.63
N GLU A 95 -5.49 4.66 18.49
CA GLU A 95 -4.99 6.01 18.74
C GLU A 95 -3.56 6.01 19.30
N GLN A 96 -3.26 5.07 20.19
CA GLN A 96 -1.92 4.87 20.76
C GLN A 96 -0.92 4.47 19.68
N GLU A 97 -1.22 3.42 18.91
CA GLU A 97 -0.34 2.93 17.84
C GLU A 97 -0.18 3.94 16.69
N TYR A 98 -1.24 4.69 16.37
CA TYR A 98 -1.19 5.71 15.34
C TYR A 98 -0.27 6.87 15.76
N ASN A 99 -0.31 7.28 17.04
CA ASN A 99 0.59 8.32 17.54
C ASN A 99 2.06 7.91 17.47
N ILE A 100 2.38 6.63 17.74
CA ILE A 100 3.73 6.07 17.56
C ILE A 100 4.14 6.15 16.09
N THR A 101 3.23 5.76 15.19
CA THR A 101 3.45 5.83 13.74
C THR A 101 3.70 7.26 13.29
N LEU A 102 2.92 8.22 13.78
CA LEU A 102 3.06 9.64 13.46
C LEU A 102 4.41 10.21 13.93
N ALA A 103 4.85 9.83 15.13
CA ALA A 103 6.16 10.20 15.66
C ALA A 103 7.34 9.61 14.87
N SER A 104 7.12 8.49 14.16
CA SER A 104 8.16 7.84 13.33
C SER A 104 8.49 8.61 12.04
N GLY A 105 7.67 9.61 11.70
CA GLY A 105 7.86 10.52 10.57
C GLY A 105 7.11 10.09 9.32
N LYS A 106 7.65 10.46 8.15
CA LYS A 106 7.01 10.22 6.85
C LYS A 106 6.90 8.73 6.53
N HIS A 107 5.74 8.32 6.04
CA HIS A 107 5.50 7.00 5.49
C HIS A 107 6.39 6.73 4.26
N LEU A 108 6.69 5.46 4.03
CA LEU A 108 7.21 4.97 2.76
C LEU A 108 6.07 5.02 1.73
N ARG A 109 6.36 5.39 0.48
CA ARG A 109 5.42 5.36 -0.64
C ARG A 109 5.59 4.11 -1.48
N LEU A 110 4.57 3.76 -2.25
CA LEU A 110 4.59 2.57 -3.10
C LEU A 110 5.74 2.60 -4.12
N GLU A 111 5.92 3.73 -4.83
CA GLU A 111 7.00 3.91 -5.81
C GLU A 111 8.40 3.67 -5.22
N GLU A 112 8.57 3.94 -3.92
CA GLU A 112 9.85 3.83 -3.23
C GLU A 112 10.31 2.37 -3.03
N LEU A 113 9.48 1.37 -3.33
CA LEU A 113 9.88 -0.04 -3.32
C LEU A 113 10.83 -0.39 -4.49
N TRP A 114 10.70 0.27 -5.65
CA TRP A 114 11.45 -0.04 -6.86
C TRP A 114 12.67 0.86 -7.10
N ILE A 115 12.89 1.87 -6.26
CA ILE A 115 14.04 2.77 -6.40
C ILE A 115 15.33 1.99 -6.11
N HIS A 116 16.14 1.77 -7.15
CA HIS A 116 17.43 1.10 -7.07
C HIS A 116 18.48 1.79 -7.96
N PRO A 117 19.65 2.20 -7.41
CA PRO A 117 19.99 2.20 -5.99
C PRO A 117 19.21 3.29 -5.24
N ALA A 118 18.63 2.94 -4.09
CA ALA A 118 18.02 3.90 -3.19
C ALA A 118 19.11 4.67 -2.42
N ASP A 119 18.82 5.93 -2.06
CA ASP A 119 19.62 6.65 -1.08
C ASP A 119 19.50 6.01 0.32
N GLU A 120 20.43 6.35 1.22
CA GLU A 120 20.47 5.77 2.57
C GLU A 120 19.19 6.04 3.37
N GLN A 121 18.54 7.18 3.15
CA GLN A 121 17.31 7.55 3.84
C GLN A 121 16.11 6.69 3.40
N THR A 122 15.97 6.45 2.10
CA THR A 122 14.91 5.62 1.52
C THR A 122 15.15 4.15 1.87
N ARG A 123 16.40 3.69 1.85
CA ARG A 123 16.78 2.36 2.32
C ARG A 123 16.35 2.14 3.78
N ARG A 124 16.68 3.06 4.68
CA ARG A 124 16.27 2.96 6.11
C ARG A 124 14.76 2.97 6.31
N ARG A 125 14.01 3.79 5.56
CA ARG A 125 12.54 3.80 5.64
C ARG A 125 11.95 2.47 5.14
N ARG A 126 12.50 1.93 4.05
CA ARG A 126 12.11 0.62 3.51
C ARG A 126 12.36 -0.51 4.51
N GLU A 127 13.54 -0.55 5.12
CA GLU A 127 13.89 -1.54 6.15
C GLU A 127 13.02 -1.43 7.39
N ARG A 128 12.75 -0.21 7.87
CA ARG A 128 11.86 0.03 9.01
C ARG A 128 10.44 -0.44 8.71
N TRP A 129 9.92 -0.11 7.53
CA TRP A 129 8.61 -0.55 7.09
C TRP A 129 8.56 -2.08 7.01
N LEU A 130 9.53 -2.70 6.35
CA LEU A 130 9.60 -4.15 6.18
C LEU A 130 9.68 -4.91 7.52
N ALA A 131 10.36 -4.34 8.52
CA ALA A 131 10.45 -4.92 9.86
C ALA A 131 9.12 -4.87 10.65
N ALA A 132 8.15 -4.05 10.22
CA ALA A 132 6.93 -3.78 10.97
C ALA A 132 5.65 -4.29 10.29
N VAL A 133 5.70 -4.66 9.01
CA VAL A 133 4.50 -5.07 8.25
C VAL A 133 3.96 -6.44 8.63
N ASP A 134 2.69 -6.64 8.29
CA ASP A 134 2.03 -7.94 8.28
C ASP A 134 2.39 -8.76 7.03
N GLU A 135 1.83 -9.96 6.95
CA GLU A 135 2.05 -10.90 5.84
C GLU A 135 1.58 -10.32 4.50
N PHE A 136 0.61 -9.41 4.51
CA PHE A 136 0.14 -8.72 3.31
C PHE A 136 1.16 -7.69 2.80
N GLY A 137 1.75 -6.88 3.70
CA GLY A 137 2.85 -6.00 3.33
C GLY A 137 4.08 -6.76 2.82
N LEU A 138 4.39 -7.91 3.42
CA LEU A 138 5.47 -8.78 2.94
C LEU A 138 5.19 -9.33 1.53
N MET A 139 3.93 -9.71 1.23
CA MET A 139 3.52 -10.11 -0.11
C MET A 139 3.74 -8.99 -1.13
N ILE A 140 3.35 -7.75 -0.82
CA ILE A 140 3.59 -6.60 -1.70
C ILE A 140 5.09 -6.43 -1.98
N TYR A 141 5.93 -6.52 -0.95
CA TYR A 141 7.37 -6.42 -1.12
C TYR A 141 7.95 -7.54 -1.99
N ALA A 142 7.49 -8.77 -1.79
CA ALA A 142 7.91 -9.91 -2.61
C ALA A 142 7.53 -9.74 -4.09
N VAL A 143 6.32 -9.26 -4.37
CA VAL A 143 5.90 -8.96 -5.75
C VAL A 143 6.71 -7.81 -6.34
N ALA A 144 6.92 -6.72 -5.59
CA ALA A 144 7.72 -5.59 -6.06
C ALA A 144 9.16 -5.97 -6.42
N THR A 145 9.76 -6.92 -5.71
CA THR A 145 11.13 -7.36 -6.00
C THR A 145 11.26 -8.25 -7.23
N ILE A 146 10.19 -8.94 -7.65
CA ILE A 146 10.18 -9.77 -8.87
C ILE A 146 9.63 -9.04 -10.09
N SER A 147 8.72 -8.08 -9.88
CA SER A 147 8.11 -7.28 -10.93
C SER A 147 9.05 -6.12 -11.29
N GLN A 148 9.71 -6.18 -12.44
CA GLN A 148 10.46 -5.03 -12.97
C GLN A 148 9.47 -4.01 -13.55
N LEU A 149 9.37 -2.84 -12.93
CA LEU A 149 8.67 -1.70 -13.54
C LEU A 149 9.42 -1.28 -14.82
N HIS A 150 8.67 -1.04 -15.89
CA HIS A 150 9.17 -0.45 -17.14
C HIS A 150 8.93 1.06 -17.17
#